data_AF-A0AAV2SC04-F1
#
_entry.id   AF-A0AAV2SC04-F1
#
_cell.length_a   1.000
_cell.length_b   1.000
_cell.length_c   1.000
_cell.angle_alpha   90.00
_cell.angle_beta   90.00
_cell.angle_gamma   90.00
#
_symmetry.space_group_name_H-M   'P 1'
#
loop_
_entity.id
_entity.type
_entity.pdbx_description
1 polymer ?
#
loop_
_entity_poly.entity_id
_entity_poly.type
_entity_poly.pdbx_seq_one_letter_code
_entity_poly.pdbx_strand_id
1 'polypeptide(L)'
;MSFLFYEAQRSGPLPADQRVTWRGDSALDDGADVEHDLTGGYYDAGDHVKFGLPGAGVITTLAWGLIEYKEGYVKAGQVDYAKAAIRWGADYLLKAHTNTFELYGQVGDGNADHA
;
A
#
# COMPACT_ATOMS: atom_id res chain seq x y z
N MET A 1 -9.47 -9.11 -11.37
CA MET A 1 -10.09 -7.89 -10.82
C MET A 1 -9.59 -7.53 -9.43
N SER A 2 -9.30 -8.49 -8.54
CA SER A 2 -8.76 -8.19 -7.19
C SER A 2 -7.53 -7.26 -7.18
N PHE A 3 -6.56 -7.42 -8.08
CA PHE A 3 -5.39 -6.52 -8.11
C PHE A 3 -5.66 -5.09 -8.58
N LEU A 4 -6.73 -4.85 -9.34
CA LEU A 4 -7.14 -3.48 -9.67
C LEU A 4 -7.68 -2.74 -8.43
N PHE A 5 -8.28 -3.46 -7.48
CA PHE A 5 -8.69 -2.86 -6.21
C PHE A 5 -7.49 -2.34 -5.43
N TYR A 6 -6.41 -3.13 -5.30
CA TYR A 6 -5.20 -2.66 -4.62
C TYR A 6 -4.55 -1.46 -5.34
N GLU A 7 -4.51 -1.45 -6.68
CA GLU A 7 -4.06 -0.27 -7.44
C GLU A 7 -4.91 0.97 -7.15
N ALA A 8 -6.22 0.79 -6.95
CA ALA A 8 -7.16 1.84 -6.61
C ALA A 8 -7.05 2.32 -5.16
N GLN A 9 -6.32 1.61 -4.28
CA GLN A 9 -6.09 2.01 -2.89
C GLN A 9 -4.73 2.67 -2.64
N ARG A 10 -3.86 2.76 -3.65
CA ARG A 10 -2.50 3.33 -3.49
C ARG A 10 -2.54 4.78 -3.02
N SER A 11 -1.73 5.15 -2.04
CA SER A 11 -1.43 6.55 -1.65
C SER A 11 -0.04 6.96 -2.17
N GLY A 12 0.30 8.25 -2.22
CA GLY A 12 1.58 8.75 -2.70
C GLY A 12 1.65 9.03 -4.21
N PRO A 13 2.85 9.23 -4.77
CA PRO A 13 3.05 9.46 -6.20
C PRO A 13 2.82 8.18 -6.99
N LEU A 14 1.87 8.17 -7.91
CA LEU A 14 1.44 6.96 -8.62
C LEU A 14 2.35 6.63 -9.81
N PRO A 15 2.55 5.33 -10.13
CA PRO A 15 3.29 4.93 -11.31
C PRO A 15 2.60 5.40 -12.59
N ALA A 16 3.38 5.81 -13.60
CA ALA A 16 2.84 6.26 -14.89
C ALA A 16 2.10 5.14 -15.66
N ASP A 17 2.38 3.88 -15.34
CA ASP A 17 1.75 2.68 -15.92
C ASP A 17 0.57 2.14 -15.08
N GLN A 18 0.12 2.89 -14.07
CA GLN A 18 -1.13 2.63 -13.31
C GLN A 18 -2.32 2.45 -14.24
N ARG A 19 -3.15 1.41 -14.00
CA ARG A 19 -4.33 1.12 -14.82
C ARG A 19 -5.59 1.86 -14.36
N VAL A 20 -5.62 2.29 -13.10
CA VAL A 20 -6.74 3.02 -12.49
C VAL A 20 -6.62 4.51 -12.81
N THR A 21 -7.24 4.93 -13.91
CA THR A 21 -7.08 6.27 -14.52
C THR A 21 -7.80 7.41 -13.79
N TRP A 22 -8.71 7.10 -12.88
CA TRP A 22 -9.43 8.10 -12.08
C TRP A 22 -8.74 8.40 -10.74
N ARG A 23 -7.65 7.69 -10.41
CA ARG A 23 -6.78 8.01 -9.28
C ARG A 23 -5.61 8.88 -9.76
N GLY A 24 -5.14 9.77 -8.90
CA GLY A 24 -3.94 10.58 -9.10
C GLY A 24 -3.06 10.59 -7.86
N ASP A 25 -1.93 11.28 -7.96
CA ASP A 25 -1.00 11.50 -6.85
C ASP A 25 -1.74 12.11 -5.64
N SER A 26 -1.44 11.62 -4.45
CA SER A 26 -2.14 12.00 -3.22
C SER A 26 -1.22 11.88 -2.01
N ALA A 27 -1.51 12.62 -0.94
CA ALA A 27 -0.78 12.56 0.34
C ALA A 27 0.76 12.65 0.19
N LEU A 28 1.21 13.62 -0.63
CA LEU A 28 2.62 13.77 -1.00
C LEU A 28 3.49 14.33 0.13
N ASP A 29 2.87 14.86 1.18
CA ASP A 29 3.54 15.40 2.36
C ASP A 29 3.47 14.44 3.57
N ASP A 30 3.03 13.19 3.37
CA ASP A 30 2.97 12.18 4.43
C ASP A 30 4.35 12.00 5.10
N GLY A 31 4.42 12.27 6.40
CA GLY A 31 5.63 12.17 7.22
C GLY A 31 6.48 13.44 7.32
N ALA A 32 6.08 14.54 6.64
CA ALA A 32 6.77 15.82 6.74
C ALA A 32 6.79 16.40 8.17
N ASP A 33 5.76 16.12 8.96
CA ASP A 33 5.62 16.51 10.37
C ASP A 33 6.64 15.84 11.31
N VAL A 34 7.26 14.75 10.84
CA VAL A 34 8.27 13.97 11.56
C VAL A 34 9.58 13.84 10.76
N GLU A 35 9.76 14.65 9.71
CA GLU A 35 10.96 14.69 8.86
C GLU A 35 11.34 13.35 8.20
N HIS A 36 10.34 12.52 7.89
CA HIS A 36 10.51 11.27 7.15
C HIS A 36 9.65 11.23 5.90
N ASP A 37 10.14 10.63 4.82
CA ASP A 37 9.30 10.30 3.67
C ASP A 37 8.44 9.08 4.04
N LEU A 38 7.17 9.33 4.38
CA LEU A 38 6.18 8.29 4.62
C LEU A 38 5.15 8.23 3.48
N THR A 39 5.45 8.76 2.29
CA THR A 39 4.57 8.65 1.11
C THR A 39 4.51 7.20 0.59
N GLY A 40 3.39 6.83 -0.04
CA GLY A 40 3.17 5.48 -0.56
C GLY A 40 2.17 4.68 0.28
N GLY A 41 2.17 3.36 0.10
CA GLY A 41 1.31 2.45 0.85
C GLY A 41 -0.14 2.46 0.37
N TYR A 42 -1.03 1.89 1.18
CA TYR A 42 -2.45 1.77 0.86
C TYR A 42 -3.30 2.52 1.88
N TYR A 43 -4.33 3.20 1.39
CA TYR A 43 -5.47 3.58 2.20
C TYR A 43 -6.24 2.33 2.64
N ASP A 44 -6.67 2.32 3.90
CA ASP A 44 -7.17 1.10 4.55
C ASP A 44 -8.50 0.62 3.97
N ALA A 45 -9.48 1.52 3.86
CA ALA A 45 -10.82 1.18 3.41
C ALA A 45 -11.39 2.22 2.43
N GLY A 46 -12.54 2.82 2.78
CA GLY A 46 -13.13 3.93 2.03
C GLY A 46 -12.65 5.31 2.49
N ASP A 47 -11.72 5.32 3.45
CA ASP A 47 -11.09 6.47 4.07
C ASP A 47 -9.67 6.68 3.53
N HIS A 48 -8.91 7.61 4.10
CA HIS A 48 -7.54 7.92 3.67
C HIS A 48 -6.49 7.72 4.77
N VAL A 49 -6.86 7.15 5.90
CA VAL A 49 -5.87 6.77 6.92
C VAL A 49 -5.07 5.56 6.46
N LYS A 50 -3.77 5.57 6.73
CA LYS A 50 -2.87 4.44 6.52
C LYS A 50 -2.66 3.69 7.83
N PHE A 51 -3.54 2.74 8.13
CA PHE A 51 -3.42 1.88 9.31
C PHE A 51 -2.39 0.76 9.08
N GLY A 52 -1.26 0.80 9.79
CA GLY A 52 -0.14 -0.11 9.57
C GLY A 52 -0.44 -1.58 9.87
N LEU A 53 -1.27 -1.87 10.88
CA LEU A 53 -1.62 -3.25 11.23
C LEU A 53 -2.41 -3.98 10.11
N PRO A 54 -3.59 -3.50 9.66
CA PRO A 54 -4.31 -4.12 8.56
C PRO A 54 -3.53 -4.04 7.24
N GLY A 55 -2.80 -2.94 6.99
CA GLY A 55 -1.91 -2.80 5.83
C GLY A 55 -0.83 -3.89 5.77
N ALA A 56 -0.12 -4.16 6.87
CA ALA A 56 0.86 -5.25 6.95
C ALA A 56 0.20 -6.63 6.83
N GLY A 57 -1.01 -6.78 7.38
CA GLY A 57 -1.83 -7.98 7.25
C GLY A 57 -2.10 -8.32 5.78
N VAL A 58 -2.55 -7.35 4.99
CA VAL A 58 -2.88 -7.58 3.57
C VAL A 58 -1.65 -7.93 2.75
N ILE A 59 -0.50 -7.27 2.99
CA ILE A 59 0.76 -7.57 2.30
C ILE A 59 1.18 -9.01 2.59
N THR A 60 1.09 -9.44 3.86
CA THR A 60 1.41 -10.81 4.28
C THR A 60 0.50 -11.83 3.59
N THR A 61 -0.81 -11.60 3.58
CA THR A 61 -1.78 -12.49 2.93
C THR A 61 -1.56 -12.58 1.42
N LEU A 62 -1.29 -11.47 0.74
CA LEU A 62 -1.01 -11.46 -0.70
C LEU A 62 0.28 -12.23 -1.02
N ALA A 63 1.34 -12.02 -0.25
CA ALA A 63 2.61 -12.72 -0.41
C ALA A 63 2.45 -14.23 -0.18
N TRP A 64 1.78 -14.62 0.90
CA TRP A 64 1.51 -16.02 1.19
C TRP A 64 0.68 -16.67 0.07
N GLY A 65 -0.39 -16.00 -0.38
CA GLY A 65 -1.21 -16.50 -1.47
C GLY A 65 -0.41 -16.74 -2.76
N LEU A 66 0.51 -15.83 -3.11
CA LEU A 66 1.38 -15.98 -4.28
C LEU A 66 2.39 -17.13 -4.12
N ILE A 67 2.90 -17.36 -2.91
CA ILE A 67 3.80 -18.48 -2.62
C ILE A 67 3.06 -19.81 -2.76
N GLU A 68 1.92 -19.94 -2.08
CA GLU A 68 1.17 -21.19 -1.96
C GLU A 68 0.50 -21.58 -3.30
N TYR A 69 -0.10 -20.61 -3.99
CA TYR A 69 -0.97 -20.87 -5.14
C TYR A 69 -0.42 -20.33 -6.45
N LYS A 70 0.91 -20.27 -6.59
CA LYS A 70 1.61 -19.66 -7.74
C LYS A 70 1.06 -20.08 -9.10
N GLU A 71 0.76 -21.36 -9.30
CA GLU A 71 0.19 -21.85 -10.56
C GLU A 71 -1.14 -21.19 -10.93
N GLY A 72 -1.99 -20.91 -9.94
CA GLY A 72 -3.25 -20.20 -10.14
C GLY A 72 -3.01 -18.78 -10.65
N TYR A 73 -2.04 -18.08 -10.08
CA TYR A 73 -1.63 -16.74 -10.54
C TYR A 73 -1.06 -16.77 -11.96
N VAL A 74 -0.25 -17.79 -12.30
CA VAL A 74 0.30 -17.97 -13.65
C VAL A 74 -0.83 -18.20 -14.65
N LYS A 75 -1.74 -19.15 -14.37
CA LYS A 75 -2.89 -19.45 -15.23
C LYS A 75 -3.81 -18.24 -15.43
N ALA A 76 -3.96 -17.41 -14.40
CA ALA A 76 -4.76 -16.18 -14.45
C ALA A 76 -4.01 -14.97 -15.05
N GLY A 77 -2.71 -15.09 -15.38
CA GLY A 77 -1.89 -13.98 -15.83
C GLY A 77 -1.78 -12.82 -14.82
N GLN A 78 -1.80 -13.13 -13.52
CA GLN A 78 -1.82 -12.14 -12.43
C GLN A 78 -0.53 -12.04 -11.63
N VAL A 79 0.51 -12.81 -11.98
CA VAL A 79 1.77 -12.87 -11.21
C VAL A 79 2.38 -11.48 -11.03
N ASP A 80 2.47 -10.70 -12.12
CA ASP A 80 3.14 -9.40 -12.07
C ASP A 80 2.32 -8.36 -11.30
N TYR A 81 1.00 -8.38 -11.42
CA TYR A 81 0.12 -7.52 -10.61
C TYR A 81 0.17 -7.87 -9.13
N ALA A 82 0.24 -9.18 -8.78
CA ALA A 82 0.40 -9.61 -7.41
C ALA A 82 1.73 -9.12 -6.81
N LYS A 83 2.83 -9.29 -7.56
CA LYS A 83 4.15 -8.77 -7.17
C LYS A 83 4.15 -7.25 -7.02
N ALA A 84 3.52 -6.54 -7.95
CA ALA A 84 3.42 -5.08 -7.90
C ALA A 84 2.62 -4.62 -6.67
N ALA A 85 1.53 -5.31 -6.32
CA ALA A 85 0.75 -5.00 -5.13
C ALA A 85 1.52 -5.27 -3.83
N ILE A 86 2.19 -6.42 -3.73
CA ILE A 86 3.03 -6.76 -2.58
C ILE A 86 4.16 -5.74 -2.43
N ARG A 87 4.86 -5.43 -3.53
CA ARG A 87 5.97 -4.50 -3.55
C ARG A 87 5.55 -3.10 -3.10
N TRP A 88 4.43 -2.59 -3.60
CA TRP A 88 3.94 -1.25 -3.23
C TRP A 88 3.76 -1.09 -1.72
N GLY A 89 3.15 -2.09 -1.08
CA GLY A 89 2.98 -2.09 0.37
C GLY A 89 4.29 -2.32 1.13
N ALA A 90 5.14 -3.23 0.65
CA ALA A 90 6.43 -3.53 1.29
C ALA A 90 7.41 -2.36 1.22
N ASP A 91 7.46 -1.63 0.10
CA ASP A 91 8.28 -0.43 -0.06
C ASP A 91 7.85 0.66 0.94
N TYR A 92 6.55 0.79 1.22
CA TYR A 92 6.04 1.68 2.28
C TYR A 92 6.42 1.22 3.69
N LEU A 93 6.30 -0.08 4.01
CA LEU A 93 6.73 -0.61 5.31
C LEU A 93 8.23 -0.40 5.55
N LEU A 94 9.04 -0.46 4.49
CA LEU A 94 10.46 -0.14 4.57
C LEU A 94 10.70 1.34 4.88
N LYS A 95 9.95 2.25 4.26
CA LYS A 95 10.00 3.69 4.60
C LYS A 95 9.57 3.95 6.05
N ALA A 96 8.53 3.26 6.51
CA ALA A 96 8.00 3.39 7.87
C ALA A 96 8.95 2.83 8.94
N HIS A 97 9.87 1.93 8.60
CA HIS A 97 10.92 1.42 9.50
C HIS A 97 12.15 2.33 9.44
N THR A 98 12.09 3.43 10.16
CA THR A 98 13.07 4.53 10.08
C THR A 98 14.35 4.28 10.88
N ASN A 99 14.31 3.34 11.84
CA ASN A 99 15.47 2.94 12.62
C ASN A 99 15.29 1.51 13.18
N THR A 100 16.34 0.92 13.75
CA THR A 100 16.39 -0.48 14.21
C THR A 100 15.19 -0.87 15.10
N PHE A 101 14.74 0.04 15.97
CA PHE A 101 13.62 -0.17 16.90
C PHE A 101 12.49 0.85 16.72
N GLU A 102 12.38 1.46 15.54
CA GLU A 102 11.38 2.49 15.25
C GLU A 102 10.56 2.12 14.03
N LEU A 103 9.24 2.15 14.18
CA LEU A 103 8.28 1.85 13.12
C LEU A 103 7.10 2.80 13.22
N TYR A 104 6.82 3.54 12.14
CA TYR A 104 5.62 4.35 12.00
C TYR A 104 4.41 3.45 11.72
N GLY A 105 3.57 3.25 12.74
CA GLY A 105 2.41 2.37 12.68
C GLY A 105 1.17 2.98 12.01
N GLN A 106 1.13 4.30 11.81
CA GLN A 106 -0.02 5.00 11.24
C GLN A 106 0.39 6.34 10.62
N VAL A 107 -0.28 6.73 9.53
CA VAL A 107 -0.30 8.11 9.02
C VAL A 107 -1.74 8.55 8.82
N GLY A 108 -2.09 9.73 9.33
CA GLY A 108 -3.45 10.28 9.37
C GLY A 108 -4.12 10.15 10.75
N ASP A 109 -5.04 11.07 11.05
CA ASP A 109 -5.94 11.01 12.21
C ASP A 109 -7.33 10.56 11.76
N GLY A 110 -7.85 9.49 12.35
CA GLY A 110 -9.12 8.90 11.92
C GLY A 110 -10.33 9.80 12.15
N ASN A 111 -10.35 10.63 13.20
CA ASN A 111 -11.51 11.50 13.41
C ASN A 111 -11.53 12.63 12.38
N ALA A 112 -10.38 13.25 12.10
CA ALA A 112 -10.27 14.32 11.12
C ALA A 112 -10.53 13.83 9.70
N ASP A 113 -10.04 12.64 9.34
CA ASP A 113 -10.23 12.07 8.01
C ASP A 113 -11.69 11.67 7.73
N HIS A 114 -12.46 11.31 8.78
CA HIS A 114 -13.83 10.79 8.65
C HIS A 114 -14.93 11.84 8.93
N ALA A 115 -14.58 13.10 9.15
CA ALA A 115 -15.50 14.18 9.56
C ALA A 115 -16.29 14.81 8.41
#